data_AF-A0A1A8Q0T6-F1
#
_entry.id   AF-A0A1A8Q0T6-F1
#
_cell.length_a   1.000
_cell.length_b   1.000
_cell.length_c   1.000
_cell.angle_alpha   90.00
_cell.angle_beta   90.00
_cell.angle_gamma   90.00
#
_symmetry.space_group_name_H-M   'P 1'
#
loop_
_entity.id
_entity.type
_entity.pdbx_description
1 polymer ?
#
loop_
_entity_poly.entity_id
_entity_poly.type
_entity_poly.pdbx_seq_one_letter_code
_entity_poly.pdbx_strand_id
1 'polypeptide(L)' 'AGKKPHYKQIVWVKLGNYRWWPAEICNPRLVPSNIQSLRHDVGDFPVFFFGSHDYYWINQGRVFPYVA' A
#
# COMPACT_ATOMS: atom_id res chain seq x y z
N ALA A 1 -5.91 19.89 -0.85
CA ALA A 1 -6.28 18.92 0.20
C ALA A 1 -6.31 17.52 -0.41
N GLY A 2 -5.38 16.65 -0.06
CA GLY A 2 -5.30 15.29 -0.62
C GLY A 2 -6.37 14.38 0.00
N LYS A 3 -7.10 13.61 -0.82
CA LYS A 3 -8.00 12.57 -0.32
C LYS A 3 -7.19 11.56 0.50
N LYS A 4 -7.66 11.22 1.70
CA LYS A 4 -7.05 10.14 2.49
C LYS A 4 -7.24 8.80 1.76
N PRO A 5 -6.22 7.94 1.72
CA PRO A 5 -6.37 6.60 1.17
C PRO A 5 -7.39 5.80 1.99
N HIS A 6 -8.22 5.00 1.31
CA HIS A 6 -9.20 4.13 1.97
C HIS A 6 -8.81 2.66 1.79
N TYR A 7 -9.14 1.82 2.78
CA TYR A 7 -8.97 0.37 2.63
C TYR A 7 -9.80 -0.14 1.44
N LYS A 8 -9.30 -1.18 0.77
CA LYS A 8 -9.83 -1.75 -0.48
C LYS A 8 -9.73 -0.84 -1.72
N GLN A 9 -9.05 0.30 -1.61
CA GLN A 9 -8.80 1.16 -2.75
C GLN A 9 -7.64 0.61 -3.58
N ILE A 10 -7.84 0.51 -4.91
CA ILE A 10 -6.76 0.25 -5.86
C ILE A 10 -5.97 1.54 -6.08
N VAL A 11 -4.65 1.43 -6.02
CA VAL A 11 -3.72 2.55 -6.07
C VAL A 11 -2.48 2.21 -6.89
N TRP A 12 -1.84 3.26 -7.40
CA TRP A 12 -0.47 3.21 -7.90
C TRP A 12 0.50 3.46 -6.75
N VAL A 13 1.42 2.52 -6.54
CA VAL A 13 2.50 2.65 -5.57
C VAL A 13 3.80 2.95 -6.29
N LYS A 14 4.52 3.98 -5.83
CA LYS A 14 5.82 4.37 -6.35
C LYS A 14 6.95 3.65 -5.62
N LEU A 15 7.59 2.70 -6.30
CA LEU A 15 8.76 1.95 -5.82
C LEU A 15 10.03 2.55 -6.41
N GLY A 16 10.88 3.13 -5.56
CA GLY A 16 12.06 3.85 -6.01
C GLY A 16 11.70 5.05 -6.90
N ASN A 17 12.55 5.34 -7.90
CA ASN A 17 12.43 6.57 -8.68
C ASN A 17 11.45 6.47 -9.86
N TYR A 18 11.39 5.31 -10.52
CA TYR A 18 10.72 5.17 -11.82
C TYR A 18 9.71 4.03 -11.89
N ARG A 19 9.65 3.14 -10.88
CA ARG A 19 8.80 1.96 -10.93
C ARG A 19 7.46 2.25 -10.25
N TRP A 20 6.40 2.05 -11.01
CA TRP A 20 5.03 2.12 -10.53
C TRP A 20 4.43 0.73 -10.56
N TRP A 21 3.69 0.38 -9.51
CA TRP A 21 3.06 -0.93 -9.40
C TRP A 21 1.62 -0.78 -8.89
N PRO A 22 0.64 -1.50 -9.46
CA PRO A 22 -0.72 -1.48 -8.95
C PRO A 22 -0.80 -2.29 -7.64
N ALA A 23 -1.50 -1.75 -6.66
CA ALA A 23 -1.72 -2.41 -5.37
C ALA A 23 -3.10 -2.07 -4.79
N GLU A 24 -3.58 -2.89 -3.86
CA GLU A 24 -4.77 -2.61 -3.04
C GLU A 24 -4.34 -2.22 -1.62
N ILE A 25 -4.96 -1.19 -1.06
CA ILE A 25 -4.74 -0.81 0.34
C ILE A 25 -5.45 -1.80 1.27
N CYS A 26 -4.70 -2.42 2.17
CA CYS A 26 -5.22 -3.39 3.12
C CYS A 26 -5.47 -2.76 4.50
N ASN A 27 -6.41 -3.35 5.25
CA ASN A 27 -6.58 -3.02 6.66
C ASN A 27 -5.46 -3.72 7.46
N PRO A 28 -4.67 -3.01 8.29
CA PRO A 28 -3.62 -3.60 9.13
C PRO A 28 -4.06 -4.78 9.99
N ARG A 29 -5.33 -4.83 10.39
CA ARG A 29 -5.88 -5.91 11.22
C ARG A 29 -6.26 -7.17 10.44
N LEU A 30 -6.31 -7.09 9.11
CA LEU A 30 -6.78 -8.17 8.25
C LEU A 30 -5.65 -8.83 7.42
N VAL A 31 -4.44 -8.27 7.44
CA VAL A 31 -3.29 -8.90 6.80
C VAL A 31 -2.74 -10.06 7.64
N PRO A 32 -2.04 -11.05 7.06
CA PRO A 32 -1.45 -12.16 7.81
C PRO A 32 -0.54 -11.70 8.95
N SER A 33 -0.45 -12.50 10.02
CA SER A 33 0.27 -12.12 11.25
C SER A 33 1.76 -11.81 11.03
N ASN A 34 2.42 -12.55 10.13
CA ASN A 34 3.80 -12.29 9.74
C ASN A 34 3.98 -10.92 9.07
N ILE A 35 2.96 -10.42 8.36
CA ILE A 35 2.95 -9.08 7.75
C ILE A 35 2.69 -8.01 8.80
N GLN A 36 1.78 -8.27 9.75
CA GLN A 36 1.52 -7.36 10.88
C GLN A 36 2.77 -7.09 11.70
N SER A 37 3.61 -8.11 11.89
CA SER A 37 4.86 -8.02 12.64
C SER A 37 6.03 -7.37 11.88
N LEU A 38 5.88 -7.08 10.58
CA LEU A 38 6.94 -6.41 9.84
C LEU A 38 7.17 -5.01 10.39
N ARG A 39 8.45 -4.61 10.48
CA ARG A 39 8.82 -3.25 10.88
C ARG A 39 8.26 -2.25 9.86
N HIS A 40 7.60 -1.23 10.37
CA HIS A 40 7.00 -0.14 9.58
C HIS A 40 7.03 1.16 10.38
N ASP A 41 6.94 2.29 9.68
CA ASP A 41 6.95 3.60 10.32
C ASP A 41 5.53 4.06 10.69
N VAL A 42 5.43 5.04 11.58
CA VAL A 42 4.15 5.62 11.99
C VAL A 42 3.46 6.26 10.78
N GLY A 43 2.24 5.82 10.50
CA GLY A 43 1.44 6.31 9.37
C GLY A 43 1.59 5.50 8.09
N ASP A 44 2.48 4.50 8.07
CA ASP A 44 2.48 3.49 7.02
C ASP A 44 1.23 2.61 7.12
N PHE A 45 0.82 2.07 5.98
CA PHE A 45 -0.26 1.10 5.88
C PHE A 45 0.13 -0.03 4.93
N PRO A 46 -0.38 -1.24 5.13
CA PRO A 46 -0.08 -2.35 4.25
C PRO A 46 -0.82 -2.20 2.93
N VAL A 47 -0.13 -2.55 1.85
CA VAL A 47 -0.70 -2.73 0.52
C VAL A 47 -0.43 -4.15 0.04
N PHE A 48 -1.29 -4.65 -0.83
CA PHE A 48 -1.14 -5.92 -1.53
C PHE A 48 -0.84 -5.64 -3.01
N PHE A 49 0.31 -6.09 -3.51
CA PHE A 49 0.70 -5.86 -4.89
C PHE A 49 0.05 -6.88 -5.84
N PHE A 50 -0.60 -6.39 -6.88
CA PHE A 50 -1.12 -7.25 -7.93
C PHE A 50 0.03 -7.86 -8.75
N GLY A 51 -0.16 -9.10 -9.20
CA GLY A 51 0.83 -9.87 -9.97
C GLY A 51 1.83 -10.62 -9.09
N SER A 52 2.51 -9.94 -8.16
CA SER A 52 3.48 -10.58 -7.24
C SER A 52 2.83 -11.24 -6.02
N HIS A 53 1.63 -10.80 -5.63
CA HIS A 53 0.86 -11.34 -4.50
C HIS A 53 1.58 -11.22 -3.14
N ASP A 54 2.40 -10.19 -2.98
CA ASP A 54 3.10 -9.87 -1.74
C ASP A 54 2.57 -8.60 -1.07
N TYR A 55 2.87 -8.48 0.23
CA TYR A 55 2.46 -7.35 1.06
C TYR A 55 3.64 -6.45 1.39
N TYR A 56 3.37 -5.16 1.51
CA TYR A 56 4.37 -4.19 1.95
C TYR A 56 3.75 -3.05 2.73
N TRP A 57 4.48 -2.57 3.73
CA TRP A 57 4.11 -1.35 4.44
C TRP A 57 4.64 -0.15 3.64
N ILE A 58 3.73 0.78 3.32
CA ILE A 58 4.03 1.90 2.43
C ILE A 58 3.54 3.21 3.06
N ASN A 59 4.38 4.23 2.92
CA ASN A 59 4.05 5.59 3.31
C ASN A 59 3.03 6.22 2.37
N GLN A 60 2.10 7.00 2.91
CA GLN A 60 1.06 7.70 2.15
C GLN A 60 1.62 8.54 0.98
N GLY A 61 2.81 9.15 1.13
CA GLY A 61 3.43 9.98 0.08
C GLY A 61 3.86 9.20 -1.17
N ARG A 62 3.85 7.86 -1.13
CA ARG A 62 4.19 6.98 -2.25
C ARG A 62 2.96 6.34 -2.90
N VAL A 63 1.76 6.74 -2.52
CA VAL A 63 0.50 6.15 -2.96
C VAL A 63 -0.33 7.19 -3.71
N PHE A 64 -0.77 6.81 -4.91
CA PHE A 64 -1.49 7.67 -5.84
C PHE A 64 -2.77 6.97 -6.29
N PRO A 65 -3.88 7.70 -6.51
CA PRO A 65 -5.12 7.08 -6.97
C PRO A 65 -4.92 6.31 -8.27
N TYR A 66 -5.45 5.08 -8.34
CA TYR A 66 -5.61 4.40 -9.62
C TYR A 66 -6.79 5.05 -10.34
N VAL A 67 -6.49 5.94 -11.29
CA VAL A 67 -7.49 6.55 -12.16
C VAL A 67 -7.54 5.71 -13.43
N ALA A 68 -8.71 5.14 -13.72
CA ALA A 68 -9.00 4.53 -15.01
C ALA A 68 -9.43 5.60 -16.02
#